data_AF-A0A496Q9F1-F1
#
_entry.id   AF-A0A496Q9F1-F1
#
_cell.length_a   1.000
_cell.length_b   1.000
_cell.length_c   1.000
_cell.angle_alpha   90.00
_cell.angle_beta   90.00
_cell.angle_gamma   90.00
#
_symmetry.space_group_name_H-M   'P 1'
#
loop_
_entity.id
_entity.type
_entity.pdbx_description
1 polymer ?
#
loop_
_entity_poly.entity_id
_entity_poly.type
_entity_poly.pdbx_seq_one_letter_code
_entity_poly.pdbx_strand_id
1 'polypeptide(L)'
;LGLHQGNRNDLRGAVDPEEAFLQIQRVLAGKGSKTQIETVALNAGALLWLVGDVSTIKEGVERALHLIHSGKALDKLKEVMDYQRQAR
;
A
#
# COMPACT_ATOMS: atom_id res chain seq x y z
N LEU A 1 -2.15 6.52 -15.81
CA LEU A 1 -1.72 6.47 -14.39
C LEU A 1 -0.30 5.95 -14.19
N GLY A 2 0.39 5.42 -15.22
CA GLY A 2 1.75 4.88 -15.07
C GLY A 2 1.81 3.47 -14.48
N LEU A 3 0.66 2.79 -14.39
CA LEU A 3 0.53 1.42 -13.90
C LEU A 3 0.48 0.42 -15.05
N HIS A 4 0.76 -0.84 -14.75
CA HIS A 4 0.81 -1.92 -15.70
C HIS A 4 -0.40 -2.85 -15.54
N GLN A 5 -0.69 -3.64 -16.58
CA GLN A 5 -1.64 -4.73 -16.41
C GLN A 5 -1.10 -5.73 -15.38
N GLY A 6 -1.98 -6.07 -14.43
CA GLY A 6 -1.71 -6.98 -13.34
C GLY A 6 -2.32 -8.36 -13.55
N ASN A 7 -1.79 -9.35 -12.83
CA ASN A 7 -2.37 -10.70 -12.78
C ASN A 7 -3.36 -10.78 -11.63
N ARG A 8 -4.63 -11.06 -11.91
CA ARG A 8 -5.68 -11.20 -10.89
C ARG A 8 -5.33 -12.23 -9.81
N ASN A 9 -4.57 -13.27 -10.14
CA ASN A 9 -4.17 -14.29 -9.16
C ASN A 9 -3.25 -13.74 -8.07
N ASP A 10 -2.48 -12.68 -8.36
CA ASP A 10 -1.62 -12.01 -7.37
C ASP A 10 -2.43 -11.29 -6.28
N LEU A 11 -3.68 -10.92 -6.58
CA LEU A 11 -4.57 -10.22 -5.64
C LEU A 11 -5.32 -11.17 -4.71
N ARG A 12 -5.10 -12.49 -4.84
CA ARG A 12 -5.66 -13.45 -3.91
C ARG A 12 -4.97 -13.29 -2.55
N GLY A 13 -5.73 -12.82 -1.58
CA GLY A 13 -5.30 -12.80 -0.18
C GLY A 13 -5.15 -14.20 0.39
N ALA A 14 -4.26 -14.36 1.36
CA ALA A 14 -4.18 -15.58 2.15
C ALA A 14 -5.47 -15.79 2.97
N VAL A 15 -5.79 -17.06 3.23
CA VAL A 15 -6.93 -17.43 4.10
C VAL A 15 -6.56 -17.26 5.57
N ASP A 16 -5.31 -17.61 5.91
CA ASP A 16 -4.79 -17.45 7.26
C ASP A 16 -4.49 -15.97 7.57
N PRO A 17 -4.95 -15.44 8.72
CA PRO A 17 -4.72 -14.05 9.09
C PRO A 17 -3.25 -13.66 9.26
N GLU A 18 -2.39 -14.56 9.74
CA GLU A 18 -0.96 -14.29 9.91
C GLU A 18 -0.26 -14.21 8.56
N GLU A 19 -0.59 -15.11 7.64
CA GLU A 19 -0.13 -15.03 6.26
C GLU A 19 -0.61 -13.75 5.56
N ALA A 20 -1.87 -13.36 5.75
CA ALA A 20 -2.41 -12.13 5.19
C ALA A 20 -1.69 -10.88 5.73
N PHE A 21 -1.35 -10.89 7.03
CA PHE A 21 -0.55 -9.85 7.66
C PHE A 21 0.86 -9.76 7.06
N LEU A 22 1.55 -10.89 6.90
CA LEU A 22 2.85 -10.93 6.25
C LEU A 22 2.79 -10.45 4.80
N GLN A 23 1.69 -10.77 4.09
CA GLN A 23 1.47 -10.35 2.71
C GLN A 23 1.35 -8.83 2.61
N ILE A 24 0.54 -8.18 3.46
CA ILE A 24 0.41 -6.71 3.45
C ILE A 24 1.70 -6.02 3.89
N GLN A 25 2.43 -6.57 4.87
CA GLN A 25 3.74 -6.03 5.27
C GLN A 25 4.73 -6.04 4.09
N ARG A 26 4.78 -7.12 3.32
CA ARG A 26 5.63 -7.20 2.11
C ARG A 26 5.22 -6.16 1.08
N VAL A 27 3.92 -5.96 0.85
CA VAL A 27 3.43 -4.92 -0.08
C VAL A 27 3.86 -3.54 0.38
N LEU A 28 3.65 -3.19 1.65
CA LEU A 28 4.04 -1.87 2.20
C LEU A 28 5.57 -1.66 2.28
N ALA A 29 6.35 -2.75 2.25
CA ALA A 29 7.81 -2.72 2.16
C ALA A 29 8.35 -2.62 0.73
N GLY A 30 7.48 -2.56 -0.29
CA GLY A 30 7.87 -2.62 -1.70
C GLY A 30 8.39 -4.00 -2.16
N LYS A 31 8.06 -5.07 -1.43
CA LYS A 31 8.49 -6.46 -1.67
C LYS A 31 7.34 -7.40 -2.08
N GLY A 32 6.13 -6.87 -2.25
CA GLY A 32 5.00 -7.60 -2.82
C GLY A 32 5.13 -7.80 -4.33
N SER A 33 4.18 -8.50 -4.94
CA SER A 33 4.14 -8.55 -6.41
C SER A 33 3.85 -7.14 -6.98
N LYS A 34 4.28 -6.88 -8.21
CA LYS A 34 3.95 -5.64 -8.92
C LYS A 34 2.45 -5.38 -8.91
N THR A 35 1.63 -6.39 -9.19
CA THR A 35 0.16 -6.26 -9.20
C THR A 35 -0.37 -5.81 -7.84
N GLN A 36 0.15 -6.37 -6.74
CA GLN A 36 -0.28 -6.00 -5.39
C GLN A 36 0.13 -4.56 -5.04
N ILE A 37 1.40 -4.20 -5.29
CA ILE A 37 1.94 -2.86 -5.02
C ILE A 37 1.17 -1.81 -5.82
N GLU A 38 1.01 -2.02 -7.13
CA GLU A 38 0.32 -1.08 -8.01
C GLU A 38 -1.17 -0.96 -7.69
N THR A 39 -1.81 -2.03 -7.22
CA THR A 39 -3.22 -1.99 -6.79
C THR A 39 -3.39 -1.18 -5.49
N VAL A 40 -2.50 -1.38 -4.51
CA VAL A 40 -2.51 -0.57 -3.28
C VAL A 40 -2.21 0.89 -3.61
N ALA A 41 -1.24 1.16 -4.48
CA ALA A 41 -0.90 2.51 -4.90
C ALA A 41 -2.04 3.18 -5.68
N LEU A 42 -2.80 2.44 -6.50
CA LEU A 42 -3.98 2.93 -7.20
C LEU A 42 -5.04 3.44 -6.22
N ASN A 43 -5.41 2.60 -5.25
CA ASN A 43 -6.46 2.95 -4.27
C ASN A 43 -6.01 4.11 -3.36
N ALA A 44 -4.78 4.07 -2.86
CA ALA A 44 -4.23 5.15 -2.04
C ALA A 44 -4.08 6.45 -2.83
N GLY A 45 -3.62 6.37 -4.08
CA GLY A 45 -3.49 7.53 -4.97
C GLY A 45 -4.82 8.18 -5.30
N ALA A 46 -5.87 7.39 -5.52
CA ALA A 46 -7.23 7.89 -5.69
C ALA A 46 -7.74 8.60 -4.44
N LEU A 47 -7.45 8.06 -3.25
CA LEU A 47 -7.81 8.70 -1.98
C LEU A 47 -7.08 10.03 -1.77
N LEU A 48 -5.77 10.09 -2.04
CA LEU A 48 -4.98 11.32 -1.96
C LEU A 48 -5.55 12.43 -2.86
N TRP A 49 -5.96 12.06 -4.08
CA TRP A 49 -6.62 13.00 -4.98
C TRP A 49 -7.99 13.44 -4.44
N LEU A 50 -8.80 12.49 -3.97
CA LEU A 50 -10.15 12.76 -3.46
C LEU A 50 -10.15 13.74 -2.28
N VAL A 51 -9.15 13.66 -1.40
CA VAL A 51 -9.02 14.54 -0.23
C VAL A 51 -8.31 15.88 -0.53
N GLY A 52 -7.86 16.09 -1.78
CA GLY A 52 -7.20 17.33 -2.20
C GLY A 52 -5.71 17.42 -1.88
N ASP A 53 -5.06 16.32 -1.49
CA ASP A 53 -3.62 16.28 -1.17
C ASP A 53 -2.73 16.37 -2.42
N VAL A 54 -3.28 16.07 -3.60
CA VAL A 54 -2.64 16.10 -4.91
C VAL A 54 -3.64 16.56 -5.97
N SER A 55 -3.17 17.09 -7.10
CA SER A 55 -4.03 17.68 -8.12
C SER A 55 -4.62 16.64 -9.09
N THR A 56 -3.99 15.47 -9.21
CA THR A 56 -4.45 14.40 -10.10
C THR A 56 -4.29 13.01 -9.48
N ILE A 57 -5.09 12.04 -9.95
CA ILE A 57 -4.92 10.63 -9.56
C ILE A 57 -3.52 10.12 -9.93
N LYS A 58 -2.93 10.59 -11.04
CA LYS A 58 -1.56 10.20 -11.45
C LYS A 58 -0.53 10.62 -10.41
N GLU A 59 -0.57 11.86 -9.95
CA GLU A 59 0.30 12.36 -8.87
C GLU A 59 0.08 11.58 -7.58
N GLY A 60 -1.17 11.24 -7.25
CA GLY A 60 -1.50 10.42 -6.09
C GLY A 60 -0.88 9.03 -6.16
N VAL A 61 -0.98 8.38 -7.32
CA VAL A 61 -0.36 7.07 -7.56
C VAL A 61 1.16 7.15 -7.46
N GLU A 62 1.79 8.14 -8.06
CA GLU A 62 3.25 8.35 -7.98
C GLU A 62 3.71 8.56 -6.54
N ARG A 63 2.98 9.37 -5.76
CA ARG A 63 3.24 9.60 -4.33
C ARG A 63 3.05 8.32 -3.51
N ALA A 64 2.00 7.54 -3.77
CA ALA A 64 1.75 6.27 -3.08
C ALA A 64 2.84 5.23 -3.39
N LEU A 65 3.25 5.09 -4.66
CA LEU A 65 4.36 4.23 -5.06
C LEU A 65 5.66 4.66 -4.37
N HIS A 66 5.96 5.96 -4.31
CA HIS A 66 7.14 6.46 -3.61
C HIS A 66 7.10 6.13 -2.11
N LEU A 67 5.96 6.29 -1.43
CA LEU A 67 5.82 5.95 -0.01
C LEU A 67 6.01 4.45 0.27
N ILE A 68 5.53 3.59 -0.63
CA ILE A 68 5.73 2.14 -0.53
C ILE A 68 7.22 1.78 -0.73
N HIS A 69 7.84 2.23 -1.83
CA HIS A 69 9.22 1.85 -2.16
C HIS A 69 10.26 2.49 -1.23
N SER A 70 9.95 3.64 -0.62
CA SER A 70 10.82 4.25 0.40
C SER A 70 10.71 3.60 1.79
N GLY A 71 9.79 2.63 1.97
CA GLY A 71 9.54 1.98 3.27
C GLY A 71 8.68 2.78 4.24
N LYS A 72 8.40 4.06 3.94
CA LYS A 72 7.60 4.96 4.80
C LYS A 72 6.19 4.43 5.07
N ALA A 73 5.59 3.73 4.11
CA ALA A 73 4.28 3.11 4.29
C ALA A 73 4.32 2.00 5.36
N LEU A 74 5.35 1.15 5.35
CA LEU A 74 5.56 0.13 6.38
C LEU A 74 5.87 0.75 7.74
N ASP A 75 6.67 1.81 7.78
CA ASP A 75 7.00 2.49 9.03
C ASP A 75 5.77 3.12 9.67
N LYS A 76 4.84 3.67 8.86
CA LYS A 76 3.56 4.17 9.38
C LYS A 76 2.70 3.07 9.99
N LEU A 77 2.69 1.86 9.41
CA LEU A 77 1.99 0.72 10.01
C LEU A 77 2.58 0.38 11.38
N LYS A 78 3.91 0.32 11.51
CA LYS A 78 4.58 0.05 12.80
C LYS A 78 4.25 1.13 13.84
N GLU A 79 4.27 2.39 13.45
CA GLU A 79 3.90 3.52 14.33
C GLU A 79 2.47 3.36 14.87
N VAL A 80 1.50 2.99 14.02
CA VAL A 80 0.11 2.74 14.44
C VAL A 80 0.02 1.53 15.39
N MET A 81 0.75 0.45 15.10
CA MET A 81 0.78 -0.73 15.96
C MET A 81 1.37 -0.42 17.34
N ASP A 82 2.46 0.34 17.40
CA ASP A 82 3.11 0.73 18.65
C ASP A 82 2.20 1.65 19.47
N TYR A 83 1.53 2.61 18.84
CA TYR A 83 0.53 3.45 19.49
C TYR A 83 -0.60 2.64 20.12
N GLN A 84 -1.15 1.65 19.38
CA GLN A 84 -2.22 0.79 19.89
C GLN A 84 -1.78 -0.12 21.05
N ARG A 85 -0.50 -0.47 21.13
CA ARG A 85 0.05 -1.25 22.26
C ARG A 85 0.21 -0.42 23.51
N GLN A 86 0.58 0.85 23.38
CA GLN A 86 0.75 1.78 24.50
C GLN A 86 -0.58 2.32 25.04
N ALA A 87 -1.61 2.36 24.20
CA ALA A 87 -2.96 2.81 24.58
C ALA A 87 -3.81 1.71 25.28
N ARG A 88 -3.24 0.54 25.54
CA ARG A 88 -3.83 -0.56 26.31
C ARG A 88 -3.29 -0.57 27.73
#